data_AF-A0A0A2BWB7-F1
#
_entry.id   AF-A0A0A2BWB7-F1
#
_cell.length_a   1.000
_cell.length_b   1.000
_cell.length_c   1.000
_cell.angle_alpha   90.00
_cell.angle_beta   90.00
_cell.angle_gamma   90.00
#
_symmetry.space_group_name_H-M   'P 1'
#
loop_
_entity.id
_entity.type
_entity.pdbx_description
1 polymer ?
#
loop_
_entity_poly.entity_id
_entity_poly.type
_entity_poly.pdbx_seq_one_letter_code
_entity_poly.pdbx_strand_id
1 'polypeptide(L)'
;MNNSHIVKAHWVSKQAGIFCGGELVKCLYEYLDPSIIISVNKADGESLITGERVLELSGPVASLLAGERTALNLAMHLSGIATETKKLVLELEGTGVQLTDTRKTTPGLRQLEKYAIRCGGGINHRLGLDDAAMLKENHIAWSNGISNSIKSLRMSIPWTTKIIVEAETAQQAKEAISSGADGVLLDEMSPLMIRKIIPDLREIASKSSKQIVIEASGIDPTQVKNYASTGIDIISSSAPITRSSWIDLSMRFNENGDNE
;
A
#
# COMPACT_ATOMS: atom_id res chain seq x y z
N MET A 1 42.90 6.49 8.51
CA MET A 1 42.18 7.75 8.77
C MET A 1 41.41 7.56 10.06
N ASN A 2 41.46 8.50 11.02
CA ASN A 2 40.80 8.36 12.33
C ASN A 2 39.28 8.19 12.14
N ASN A 3 38.76 7.02 12.48
CA ASN A 3 37.33 6.64 12.37
C ASN A 3 36.42 7.32 13.42
N SER A 4 36.95 8.29 14.19
CA SER A 4 36.29 8.89 15.36
C SER A 4 35.75 10.30 15.12
N HIS A 5 35.82 10.84 13.90
CA HIS A 5 35.28 12.17 13.63
C HIS A 5 33.76 12.11 13.59
N ILE A 6 33.13 12.67 14.64
CA ILE A 6 31.68 12.88 14.67
C ILE A 6 31.36 14.05 13.74
N VAL A 7 30.37 13.85 12.88
CA VAL A 7 29.89 14.88 11.95
C VAL A 7 28.38 14.97 12.01
N LYS A 8 27.83 16.05 11.47
CA LYS A 8 26.38 16.21 11.26
C LYS A 8 26.09 16.15 9.77
N ALA A 9 25.04 15.44 9.41
CA ALA A 9 24.50 15.36 8.07
C ALA A 9 22.99 15.60 8.10
N HIS A 10 22.42 15.96 6.96
CA HIS A 10 20.98 16.10 6.80
C HIS A 10 20.54 15.58 5.45
N TRP A 11 19.30 15.14 5.36
CA TRP A 11 18.67 14.76 4.10
C TRP A 11 17.87 15.91 3.55
N VAL A 12 17.97 16.11 2.24
CA VAL A 12 17.24 17.13 1.48
C VAL A 12 16.37 16.45 0.45
N SER A 13 15.09 16.83 0.39
CA SER A 13 14.23 16.43 -0.73
C SER A 13 14.53 17.28 -1.95
N LYS A 14 14.69 16.66 -3.12
CA LYS A 14 14.86 17.39 -4.39
C LYS A 14 13.57 17.46 -5.21
N GLN A 15 12.49 16.86 -4.71
CA GLN A 15 11.21 16.76 -5.40
C GLN A 15 10.05 16.92 -4.41
N ALA A 16 8.90 17.37 -4.89
CA ALA A 16 7.67 17.32 -4.11
C ALA A 16 7.10 15.89 -4.09
N GLY A 17 6.43 15.51 -3.00
CA GLY A 17 5.87 14.17 -2.86
C GLY A 17 5.31 13.91 -1.47
N ILE A 18 5.30 12.65 -1.06
CA ILE A 18 5.01 12.19 0.30
C ILE A 18 6.23 11.46 0.84
N PHE A 19 6.66 11.84 2.04
CA PHE A 19 7.79 11.19 2.70
C PHE A 19 7.39 9.83 3.25
N CYS A 20 8.23 8.82 3.03
CA CYS A 20 8.13 7.53 3.69
C CYS A 20 9.53 6.92 3.81
N GLY A 21 9.97 6.67 5.04
CA GLY A 21 11.26 6.05 5.33
C GLY A 21 11.90 6.49 6.65
N GLY A 22 11.34 7.45 7.38
CA GLY A 22 11.91 7.96 8.63
C GLY A 22 12.12 6.86 9.67
N GLU A 23 11.10 6.02 9.90
CA GLU A 23 11.21 4.91 10.85
C GLU A 23 12.19 3.82 10.37
N LEU A 24 12.22 3.55 9.07
CA LEU A 24 13.16 2.60 8.49
C LEU A 24 14.61 3.07 8.64
N VAL A 25 14.86 4.37 8.44
CA VAL A 25 16.19 4.97 8.56
C VAL A 25 16.68 4.89 10.00
N LYS A 26 15.80 5.13 10.99
CA LYS A 26 16.11 4.93 12.41
C LYS A 26 16.56 3.49 12.69
N CYS A 27 15.75 2.50 12.33
CA CYS A 27 16.07 1.09 12.56
C CYS A 27 17.36 0.65 11.85
N LEU A 28 17.59 1.12 10.62
CA LEU A 28 18.77 0.78 9.84
C LEU A 28 20.06 1.27 10.51
N TYR A 29 20.09 2.55 10.90
CA TYR A 29 21.27 3.13 11.52
C TYR A 29 21.46 2.67 12.96
N GLU A 30 20.40 2.42 13.72
CA GLU A 30 20.49 1.79 15.04
C GLU A 30 21.14 0.41 14.97
N TYR A 31 20.77 -0.39 13.96
CA TYR A 31 21.40 -1.69 13.72
C TYR A 31 22.87 -1.57 13.27
N LEU A 32 23.18 -0.56 12.44
CA LEU A 32 24.52 -0.36 11.89
C LEU A 32 25.50 0.17 12.95
N ASP A 33 25.11 1.19 13.69
CA ASP A 33 25.90 1.87 14.71
C ASP A 33 24.97 2.61 15.71
N PRO A 34 24.74 2.04 16.90
CA PRO A 34 23.86 2.63 17.93
C PRO A 34 24.30 4.01 18.44
N SER A 35 25.52 4.47 18.11
CA SER A 35 25.99 5.81 18.48
C SER A 35 25.43 6.92 17.58
N ILE A 36 24.79 6.57 16.46
CA ILE A 36 24.19 7.53 15.53
C ILE A 36 22.88 8.06 16.12
N ILE A 37 22.77 9.38 16.20
CA ILE A 37 21.58 10.09 16.65
C ILE A 37 20.84 10.60 15.41
N ILE A 38 19.53 10.34 15.32
CA ILE A 38 18.68 10.74 14.20
C ILE A 38 17.52 11.58 14.70
N SER A 39 17.33 12.75 14.11
CA SER A 39 16.16 13.60 14.28
C SER A 39 15.37 13.63 12.98
N VAL A 40 14.13 13.14 13.00
CA VAL A 40 13.25 13.14 11.83
C VAL A 40 12.39 14.41 11.88
N ASN A 41 12.53 15.28 10.87
CA ASN A 41 11.81 16.55 10.80
C ASN A 41 10.46 16.41 10.08
N LYS A 42 10.29 15.34 9.31
CA LYS A 42 9.07 15.00 8.57
C LYS A 42 8.62 13.61 8.94
N ALA A 43 7.41 13.46 9.50
CA ALA A 43 6.87 12.13 9.77
C ALA A 43 6.55 11.40 8.46
N ASP A 44 6.57 10.07 8.51
CA ASP A 44 6.11 9.26 7.38
C ASP A 44 4.63 9.58 7.08
N GLY A 45 4.33 9.84 5.81
CA GLY A 45 3.03 10.29 5.32
C GLY A 45 2.88 11.81 5.18
N GLU A 46 3.85 12.60 5.64
CA GLU A 46 3.84 14.06 5.42
C GLU A 46 4.24 14.45 4.00
N SER A 47 3.72 15.58 3.54
CA SER A 47 4.09 16.16 2.25
C SER A 47 5.52 16.66 2.24
N LEU A 48 6.18 16.38 1.12
CA LEU A 48 7.48 16.90 0.76
C LEU A 48 7.40 18.08 -0.21
N ILE A 49 8.29 19.05 -0.05
CA ILE A 49 8.59 20.14 -0.98
C ILE A 49 10.09 20.14 -1.35
N THR A 50 10.40 20.59 -2.56
CA THR A 50 11.79 20.67 -3.04
C THR A 50 12.63 21.60 -2.17
N GLY A 51 13.82 21.12 -1.79
CA GLY A 51 14.83 21.86 -1.03
C GLY A 51 14.70 21.75 0.49
N GLU A 52 13.64 21.11 1.01
CA GLU A 52 13.45 21.01 2.46
C GLU A 52 14.35 19.95 3.10
N ARG A 53 14.63 20.15 4.39
CA ARG A 53 15.32 19.16 5.23
C ARG A 53 14.33 18.17 5.82
N VAL A 54 14.55 16.89 5.54
CA VAL A 54 13.62 15.81 5.90
C VAL A 54 14.02 15.15 7.22
N LEU A 55 15.31 14.97 7.44
CA LEU A 55 15.89 14.46 8.69
C LEU A 55 17.33 14.92 8.86
N GLU A 56 17.83 14.80 10.08
CA GLU A 56 19.21 15.09 10.48
C GLU A 56 19.82 13.88 11.16
N LEU A 57 21.12 13.65 10.92
CA LEU A 57 21.91 12.58 11.51
C LEU A 57 23.18 13.15 12.13
N SER A 58 23.61 12.58 13.25
CA SER A 58 24.91 12.86 13.85
C SER A 58 25.58 11.58 14.34
N GLY A 59 26.86 11.40 14.00
CA GLY A 59 27.60 10.20 14.39
C GLY A 59 28.93 10.08 13.64
N PRO A 60 29.63 8.94 13.78
CA PRO A 60 30.88 8.70 13.07
C PRO A 60 30.70 8.77 11.55
N VAL A 61 31.55 9.55 10.87
CA VAL A 61 31.46 9.76 9.41
C VAL A 61 31.45 8.46 8.61
N ALA A 62 32.26 7.47 9.02
CA ALA A 62 32.33 6.18 8.36
C ALA A 62 31.00 5.42 8.43
N SER A 63 30.35 5.43 9.60
CA SER A 63 29.06 4.78 9.82
C SER A 63 27.93 5.47 9.05
N LEU A 64 27.92 6.82 9.03
CA LEU A 64 26.94 7.59 8.24
C LEU A 64 27.05 7.27 6.74
N LEU A 65 28.27 7.26 6.20
CA LEU A 65 28.53 6.93 4.79
C LEU A 65 28.21 5.48 4.45
N ALA A 66 28.50 4.54 5.36
CA ALA A 66 28.23 3.11 5.15
C ALA A 66 26.73 2.82 5.00
N GLY A 67 25.87 3.50 5.76
CA GLY A 67 24.41 3.35 5.68
C GLY A 67 23.75 4.16 4.58
N GLU A 68 24.41 5.20 4.05
CA GLU A 68 23.80 6.25 3.23
C GLU A 68 22.99 5.68 2.05
N ARG A 69 23.65 4.89 1.18
CA ARG A 69 23.02 4.47 -0.08
C ARG A 69 21.84 3.53 0.15
N THR A 70 21.96 2.62 1.10
CA THR A 70 20.90 1.67 1.45
C THR A 70 19.70 2.42 2.05
N ALA A 71 19.96 3.33 2.98
CA ALA A 71 18.93 4.16 3.61
C ALA A 71 18.20 5.03 2.58
N LEU A 72 18.95 5.77 1.74
CA LEU A 72 18.37 6.61 0.70
C LEU A 72 17.56 5.78 -0.29
N ASN A 73 18.10 4.67 -0.83
CA ASN A 73 17.38 3.87 -1.82
C ASN A 73 16.03 3.37 -1.29
N LEU A 74 16.00 2.89 -0.04
CA LEU A 74 14.75 2.43 0.57
C LEU A 74 13.77 3.58 0.77
N ALA A 75 14.20 4.69 1.36
CA ALA A 75 13.31 5.84 1.58
C ALA A 75 12.82 6.47 0.26
N MET A 76 13.67 6.58 -0.76
CA MET A 76 13.32 7.11 -2.08
C MET A 76 12.29 6.22 -2.79
N HIS A 77 12.47 4.89 -2.75
CA HIS A 77 11.52 3.91 -3.28
C HIS A 77 10.17 4.00 -2.58
N LEU A 78 10.17 3.94 -1.24
CA LEU A 78 8.95 3.97 -0.43
C LEU A 78 8.22 5.30 -0.54
N SER A 79 8.95 6.43 -0.56
CA SER A 79 8.37 7.76 -0.80
C SER A 79 7.72 7.84 -2.18
N GLY A 80 8.29 7.18 -3.20
CA GLY A 80 7.68 7.04 -4.53
C GLY A 80 6.29 6.36 -4.47
N ILE A 81 6.22 5.23 -3.78
CA ILE A 81 4.96 4.47 -3.59
C ILE A 81 3.94 5.30 -2.80
N ALA A 82 4.34 5.92 -1.70
CA ALA A 82 3.47 6.76 -0.88
C ALA A 82 2.94 7.97 -1.67
N THR A 83 3.79 8.59 -2.48
CA THR A 83 3.42 9.71 -3.35
C THR A 83 2.38 9.30 -4.38
N GLU A 84 2.60 8.19 -5.10
CA GLU A 84 1.65 7.72 -6.11
C GLU A 84 0.33 7.27 -5.48
N THR A 85 0.39 6.62 -4.32
CA THR A 85 -0.81 6.26 -3.54
C THR A 85 -1.62 7.49 -3.17
N LYS A 86 -0.96 8.55 -2.67
CA LYS A 86 -1.65 9.79 -2.28
C LYS A 86 -2.37 10.43 -3.44
N LYS A 87 -1.79 10.43 -4.65
CA LYS A 87 -2.46 10.95 -5.85
C LYS A 87 -3.78 10.22 -6.12
N LEU A 88 -3.77 8.89 -6.07
CA LEU A 88 -4.97 8.09 -6.32
C LEU A 88 -6.00 8.23 -5.19
N VAL A 89 -5.56 8.35 -3.94
CA VAL A 89 -6.45 8.59 -2.78
C VAL A 89 -7.15 9.94 -2.91
N LEU A 90 -6.45 10.99 -3.37
CA LEU A 90 -7.06 12.32 -3.58
C LEU A 90 -8.16 12.29 -4.65
N GLU A 91 -8.05 11.46 -5.68
CA GLU A 91 -9.11 11.28 -6.69
C GLU A 91 -10.37 10.61 -6.12
N LEU A 92 -10.28 9.97 -4.95
CA LEU A 92 -11.38 9.30 -4.25
C LEU A 92 -11.90 10.10 -3.04
N GLU A 93 -11.32 11.26 -2.74
CA GLU A 93 -11.69 12.05 -1.57
C GLU A 93 -13.18 12.45 -1.59
N GLY A 94 -13.87 12.26 -0.47
CA GLY A 94 -15.29 12.53 -0.33
C GLY A 94 -16.24 11.50 -0.95
N THR A 95 -15.72 10.45 -1.60
CA THR A 95 -16.55 9.44 -2.29
C THR A 95 -16.92 8.26 -1.39
N GLY A 96 -16.19 8.07 -0.29
CA GLY A 96 -16.31 6.91 0.60
C GLY A 96 -15.59 5.66 0.11
N VAL A 97 -15.11 5.64 -1.14
CA VAL A 97 -14.33 4.52 -1.70
C VAL A 97 -12.91 4.58 -1.19
N GLN A 98 -12.38 3.44 -0.74
CA GLN A 98 -10.99 3.33 -0.26
C GLN A 98 -10.08 2.69 -1.30
N LEU A 99 -8.84 3.17 -1.38
CA LEU A 99 -7.81 2.55 -2.22
C LEU A 99 -7.04 1.51 -1.42
N THR A 100 -6.91 0.30 -1.97
CA THR A 100 -6.11 -0.77 -1.39
C THR A 100 -5.00 -1.26 -2.33
N ASP A 101 -3.95 -1.81 -1.74
CA ASP A 101 -2.83 -2.42 -2.45
C ASP A 101 -3.12 -3.89 -2.90
N THR A 102 -2.09 -4.60 -3.36
CA THR A 102 -2.19 -6.01 -3.75
C THR A 102 -1.01 -6.83 -3.21
N ARG A 103 -0.85 -8.07 -3.70
CA ARG A 103 0.35 -8.90 -3.48
C ARG A 103 1.38 -8.81 -4.62
N LYS A 104 1.12 -7.99 -5.65
CA LYS A 104 2.07 -7.70 -6.73
C LYS A 104 3.10 -6.69 -6.21
N THR A 105 4.03 -7.19 -5.40
CA THR A 105 5.05 -6.43 -4.66
C THR A 105 6.45 -6.87 -5.07
N THR A 106 7.45 -6.03 -4.84
CA THR A 106 8.85 -6.41 -5.02
C THR A 106 9.19 -7.57 -4.06
N PRO A 107 9.81 -8.66 -4.54
CA PRO A 107 10.21 -9.77 -3.68
C PRO A 107 11.08 -9.30 -2.51
N GLY A 108 10.75 -9.74 -1.30
CA GLY A 108 11.46 -9.36 -0.06
C GLY A 108 11.04 -8.01 0.56
N LEU A 109 10.36 -7.12 -0.18
CA LEU A 109 10.02 -5.77 0.32
C LEU A 109 8.54 -5.57 0.67
N ARG A 110 7.70 -6.62 0.58
CA ARG A 110 6.24 -6.50 0.72
C ARG A 110 5.80 -5.72 1.95
N GLN A 111 6.36 -5.98 3.13
CA GLN A 111 5.95 -5.29 4.35
C GLN A 111 6.23 -3.79 4.28
N LEU A 112 7.37 -3.41 3.70
CA LEU A 112 7.78 -2.01 3.54
C LEU A 112 6.92 -1.31 2.48
N GLU A 113 6.71 -1.94 1.33
CA GLU A 113 5.89 -1.35 0.26
C GLU A 113 4.44 -1.17 0.70
N LYS A 114 3.88 -2.14 1.41
CA LYS A 114 2.54 -2.02 2.02
C LYS A 114 2.50 -1.02 3.18
N TYR A 115 3.63 -0.71 3.83
CA TYR A 115 3.71 0.39 4.78
C TYR A 115 3.66 1.74 4.03
N ALA A 116 4.37 1.87 2.91
CA ALA A 116 4.32 3.06 2.07
C ALA A 116 2.92 3.37 1.52
N ILE A 117 2.14 2.33 1.17
CA ILE A 117 0.72 2.49 0.82
C ILE A 117 -0.05 3.20 1.94
N ARG A 118 0.13 2.76 3.20
CA ARG A 118 -0.53 3.40 4.36
C ARG A 118 -0.06 4.84 4.56
N CYS A 119 1.22 5.11 4.36
CA CYS A 119 1.76 6.47 4.44
C CYS A 119 1.14 7.38 3.37
N GLY A 120 0.82 6.86 2.19
CA GLY A 120 0.09 7.57 1.15
C GLY A 120 -1.41 7.73 1.40
N GLY A 121 -1.95 7.16 2.49
CA GLY A 121 -3.38 7.19 2.82
C GLY A 121 -4.21 6.05 2.24
N GLY A 122 -3.57 5.05 1.62
CA GLY A 122 -4.24 3.81 1.22
C GLY A 122 -4.43 2.85 2.39
N ILE A 123 -5.21 1.80 2.17
CA ILE A 123 -5.35 0.67 3.09
C ILE A 123 -4.65 -0.57 2.52
N ASN A 124 -4.49 -1.59 3.37
CA ASN A 124 -3.84 -2.82 2.96
C ASN A 124 -4.86 -3.92 2.71
N HIS A 125 -4.74 -4.55 1.55
CA HIS A 125 -5.29 -5.87 1.29
C HIS A 125 -4.38 -6.89 1.99
N ARG A 126 -4.81 -8.16 2.08
CA ARG A 126 -4.04 -9.27 2.68
C ARG A 126 -2.53 -9.22 2.38
N LEU A 127 -1.72 -9.44 3.40
CA LEU A 127 -0.26 -9.52 3.36
C LEU A 127 0.21 -10.82 2.68
N GLY A 128 -0.44 -11.93 3.02
CA GLY A 128 -0.07 -13.28 2.63
C GLY A 128 -1.26 -14.08 2.11
N LEU A 129 -1.08 -15.40 2.05
CA LEU A 129 -2.15 -16.35 1.70
C LEU A 129 -2.96 -16.79 2.94
N ASP A 130 -2.47 -16.41 4.12
CA ASP A 130 -2.90 -16.80 5.45
C ASP A 130 -3.83 -15.78 6.13
N ASP A 131 -3.90 -14.51 5.68
CA ASP A 131 -4.80 -13.52 6.31
C ASP A 131 -6.27 -13.66 5.88
N ALA A 132 -6.49 -14.07 4.63
CA ALA A 132 -7.82 -14.24 4.04
C ALA A 132 -7.80 -15.27 2.92
N ALA A 133 -8.83 -16.11 2.90
CA ALA A 133 -9.07 -17.03 1.80
C ALA A 133 -9.64 -16.23 0.62
N MET A 134 -8.96 -16.28 -0.52
CA MET A 134 -9.40 -15.59 -1.73
C MET A 134 -9.55 -16.61 -2.85
N LEU A 135 -10.80 -16.87 -3.22
CA LEU A 135 -11.14 -17.75 -4.33
C LEU A 135 -10.96 -16.99 -5.64
N LYS A 136 -10.22 -17.61 -6.54
CA LYS A 136 -9.96 -17.15 -7.92
C LYS A 136 -10.54 -18.16 -8.90
N GLU A 137 -10.64 -17.81 -10.18
CA GLU A 137 -11.06 -18.71 -11.26
C GLU A 137 -10.45 -20.12 -11.16
N ASN A 138 -9.13 -20.22 -10.97
CA ASN A 138 -8.44 -21.51 -10.84
C ASN A 138 -8.90 -22.34 -9.63
N HIS A 139 -9.30 -21.71 -8.52
CA HIS A 139 -9.86 -22.46 -7.39
C HIS A 139 -11.29 -22.91 -7.70
N ILE A 140 -12.06 -22.03 -8.33
CA ILE A 140 -13.46 -22.29 -8.69
C ILE A 140 -13.51 -23.44 -9.71
N ALA A 141 -12.62 -23.47 -10.71
CA ALA A 141 -12.56 -24.51 -11.74
C ALA A 141 -12.26 -25.92 -11.19
N TRP A 142 -11.53 -26.01 -10.09
CA TRP A 142 -11.21 -27.27 -9.40
C TRP A 142 -12.25 -27.64 -8.33
N SER A 143 -13.19 -26.75 -8.06
CA SER A 143 -14.34 -26.99 -7.20
C SER A 143 -15.58 -27.16 -8.07
N ASN A 144 -16.60 -27.87 -7.59
CA ASN A 144 -17.87 -27.97 -8.32
C ASN A 144 -18.69 -26.66 -8.19
N GLY A 145 -18.11 -25.49 -8.47
CA GLY A 145 -18.73 -24.16 -8.42
C GLY A 145 -18.41 -23.32 -7.17
N ILE A 146 -18.77 -22.02 -7.22
CA ILE A 146 -18.48 -21.03 -6.17
C ILE A 146 -19.13 -21.43 -4.85
N SER A 147 -20.41 -21.81 -4.89
CA SER A 147 -21.14 -22.17 -3.67
C SER A 147 -20.48 -23.34 -2.91
N ASN A 148 -20.08 -24.39 -3.64
CA ASN A 148 -19.42 -25.55 -3.06
C ASN A 148 -18.02 -25.22 -2.53
N SER A 149 -17.28 -24.37 -3.24
CA SER A 149 -15.99 -23.83 -2.77
C SER A 149 -16.12 -23.11 -1.43
N ILE A 150 -17.07 -22.17 -1.31
CA ILE A 150 -17.28 -21.41 -0.09
C ILE A 150 -17.70 -22.33 1.06
N LYS A 151 -18.67 -23.22 0.82
CA LYS A 151 -19.13 -24.18 1.84
C LYS A 151 -17.99 -25.06 2.34
N SER A 152 -17.17 -25.58 1.43
CA SER A 152 -16.02 -26.43 1.78
C SER A 152 -14.98 -25.67 2.58
N LEU A 153 -14.65 -24.44 2.17
CA LEU A 153 -13.73 -23.58 2.91
C LEU A 153 -14.25 -23.26 4.31
N ARG A 154 -15.54 -22.93 4.46
CA ARG A 154 -16.13 -22.63 5.78
C ARG A 154 -16.05 -23.78 6.77
N MET A 155 -15.98 -25.02 6.29
CA MET A 155 -15.81 -26.20 7.15
C MET A 155 -14.34 -26.45 7.52
N SER A 156 -13.37 -25.90 6.79
CA SER A 156 -11.95 -26.20 6.95
C SER A 156 -11.09 -25.06 7.51
N ILE A 157 -11.52 -23.80 7.37
CA ILE A 157 -10.77 -22.63 7.85
C ILE A 157 -11.29 -22.14 9.22
N PRO A 158 -10.46 -21.45 10.02
CA PRO A 158 -10.91 -20.80 11.24
C PRO A 158 -12.11 -19.87 11.00
N TRP A 159 -13.05 -19.83 11.94
CA TRP A 159 -14.27 -19.01 11.82
C TRP A 159 -14.00 -17.50 11.67
N THR A 160 -12.82 -17.05 12.09
CA THR A 160 -12.36 -15.65 11.99
C THR A 160 -11.89 -15.28 10.58
N THR A 161 -11.59 -16.25 9.71
CA THR A 161 -11.01 -16.01 8.39
C THR A 161 -12.08 -15.54 7.39
N LYS A 162 -11.81 -14.41 6.74
CA LYS A 162 -12.66 -13.87 5.68
C LYS A 162 -12.48 -14.66 4.37
N ILE A 163 -13.58 -14.85 3.64
CA ILE A 163 -13.59 -15.42 2.28
C ILE A 163 -13.96 -14.33 1.28
N ILE A 164 -13.05 -14.05 0.35
CA ILE A 164 -13.23 -13.11 -0.75
C ILE A 164 -13.31 -13.91 -2.05
N VAL A 165 -14.21 -13.55 -2.96
CA VAL A 165 -14.35 -14.22 -4.26
C VAL A 165 -14.08 -13.23 -5.39
N GLU A 166 -13.16 -13.59 -6.27
CA GLU A 166 -12.93 -12.92 -7.56
C GLU A 166 -14.03 -13.36 -8.54
N ALA A 167 -14.71 -12.39 -9.14
CA ALA A 167 -15.83 -12.59 -10.05
C ALA A 167 -15.61 -11.79 -11.33
N GLU A 168 -15.64 -12.49 -12.47
CA GLU A 168 -15.53 -11.92 -13.81
C GLU A 168 -16.91 -11.56 -14.39
N THR A 169 -17.98 -12.09 -13.80
CA THR A 169 -19.36 -11.86 -14.25
C THR A 169 -20.27 -11.46 -13.11
N ALA A 170 -21.34 -10.73 -13.45
CA ALA A 170 -22.38 -10.37 -12.50
C ALA A 170 -23.01 -11.61 -11.84
N GLN A 171 -23.15 -12.72 -12.59
CA GLN A 171 -23.75 -13.93 -12.08
C GLN A 171 -22.85 -14.60 -11.02
N GLN A 172 -21.55 -14.66 -11.24
CA GLN A 172 -20.58 -15.15 -10.24
C GLN A 172 -20.60 -14.29 -8.98
N ALA A 173 -20.67 -12.96 -9.13
CA ALA A 173 -20.77 -12.05 -7.99
C ALA A 173 -22.05 -12.30 -7.17
N LYS A 174 -23.20 -12.47 -7.84
CA LYS A 174 -24.48 -12.81 -7.21
C LYS A 174 -24.41 -14.16 -6.47
N GLU A 175 -23.81 -15.18 -7.08
CA GLU A 175 -23.63 -16.49 -6.49
C GLU A 175 -22.73 -16.45 -5.25
N ALA A 176 -21.61 -15.70 -5.31
CA ALA A 176 -20.67 -15.56 -4.21
C ALA A 176 -21.32 -14.92 -2.97
N ILE A 177 -22.07 -13.83 -3.16
CA ILE A 177 -22.78 -13.15 -2.08
C ILE A 177 -23.85 -14.08 -1.49
N SER A 178 -24.66 -14.71 -2.33
CA SER A 178 -25.72 -15.64 -1.90
C SER A 178 -25.17 -16.84 -1.12
N SER A 179 -23.92 -17.23 -1.42
CA SER A 179 -23.22 -18.35 -0.77
C SER A 179 -22.47 -17.96 0.50
N GLY A 180 -22.53 -16.69 0.94
CA GLY A 180 -21.97 -16.24 2.21
C GLY A 180 -20.51 -15.77 2.16
N ALA A 181 -20.04 -15.31 1.00
CA ALA A 181 -18.76 -14.59 0.91
C ALA A 181 -18.73 -13.37 1.88
N ASP A 182 -17.54 -12.98 2.32
CA ASP A 182 -17.32 -11.72 3.07
C ASP A 182 -17.04 -10.54 2.15
N GLY A 183 -16.50 -10.80 0.96
CA GLY A 183 -16.29 -9.81 -0.07
C GLY A 183 -16.33 -10.40 -1.47
N VAL A 184 -16.61 -9.56 -2.45
CA VAL A 184 -16.51 -9.88 -3.87
C VAL A 184 -15.62 -8.87 -4.55
N LEU A 185 -14.68 -9.36 -5.34
CA LEU A 185 -13.81 -8.56 -6.19
C LEU A 185 -14.30 -8.70 -7.63
N LEU A 186 -14.68 -7.58 -8.23
CA LEU A 186 -15.17 -7.48 -9.60
C LEU A 186 -13.98 -7.28 -10.53
N ASP A 187 -13.56 -8.33 -11.22
CA ASP A 187 -12.32 -8.33 -11.99
C ASP A 187 -12.53 -7.74 -13.39
N GLU A 188 -11.72 -6.74 -13.73
CA GLU A 188 -11.70 -6.03 -15.03
C GLU A 188 -13.06 -5.50 -15.51
N MET A 189 -14.03 -5.30 -14.60
CA MET A 189 -15.34 -4.74 -14.96
C MET A 189 -15.28 -3.23 -15.18
N SER A 190 -15.97 -2.75 -16.23
CA SER A 190 -16.08 -1.32 -16.51
C SER A 190 -16.96 -0.58 -15.48
N PRO A 191 -16.76 0.72 -15.25
CA PRO A 191 -17.59 1.50 -14.33
C PRO A 191 -19.09 1.45 -14.65
N LEU A 192 -19.43 1.43 -15.95
CA LEU A 192 -20.82 1.32 -16.42
C LEU A 192 -21.44 -0.02 -16.01
N MET A 193 -20.71 -1.11 -16.15
CA MET A 193 -21.16 -2.44 -15.75
C MET A 193 -21.31 -2.52 -14.24
N ILE A 194 -20.33 -2.04 -13.48
CA ILE A 194 -20.37 -2.03 -12.00
C ILE A 194 -21.59 -1.25 -11.50
N ARG A 195 -21.79 -0.02 -11.98
CA ARG A 195 -22.94 0.80 -11.56
C ARG A 195 -24.28 0.11 -11.82
N LYS A 196 -24.39 -0.67 -12.90
CA LYS A 196 -25.60 -1.43 -13.24
C LYS A 196 -25.85 -2.60 -12.27
N ILE A 197 -24.82 -3.28 -11.80
CA ILE A 197 -24.98 -4.51 -11.00
C ILE A 197 -24.98 -4.26 -9.49
N ILE A 198 -24.41 -3.15 -9.02
CA ILE A 198 -24.32 -2.83 -7.59
C ILE A 198 -25.68 -2.88 -6.87
N PRO A 199 -26.79 -2.31 -7.40
CA PRO A 199 -28.09 -2.42 -6.74
C PRO A 199 -28.52 -3.86 -6.47
N ASP A 200 -28.39 -4.74 -7.46
CA ASP A 200 -28.71 -6.17 -7.32
C ASP A 200 -27.82 -6.84 -6.26
N LEU A 201 -26.50 -6.56 -6.28
CA LEU A 201 -25.55 -7.14 -5.33
C LEU A 201 -25.87 -6.70 -3.89
N ARG A 202 -26.22 -5.43 -3.68
CA ARG A 202 -26.61 -4.90 -2.37
C ARG A 202 -27.95 -5.46 -1.90
N GLU A 203 -28.92 -5.65 -2.80
CA GLU A 203 -30.19 -6.29 -2.46
C GLU A 203 -29.98 -7.73 -1.99
N ILE A 204 -29.18 -8.52 -2.71
CA ILE A 204 -28.86 -9.90 -2.33
C ILE A 204 -28.14 -9.94 -0.99
N ALA A 205 -27.17 -9.05 -0.77
CA ALA A 205 -26.44 -8.98 0.49
C ALA A 205 -27.35 -8.64 1.68
N SER A 206 -28.35 -7.76 1.49
CA SER A 206 -29.29 -7.37 2.54
C SER A 206 -30.07 -8.56 3.14
N LYS A 207 -30.32 -9.61 2.35
CA LYS A 207 -31.01 -10.83 2.78
C LYS A 207 -30.21 -11.65 3.80
N SER A 208 -28.90 -11.44 3.86
CA SER A 208 -27.98 -12.20 4.76
C SER A 208 -27.67 -11.48 6.07
N SER A 209 -28.22 -10.27 6.31
CA SER A 209 -27.88 -9.39 7.45
C SER A 209 -26.38 -9.12 7.63
N LYS A 210 -25.58 -9.40 6.60
CA LYS A 210 -24.13 -9.27 6.61
C LYS A 210 -23.72 -8.19 5.61
N GLN A 211 -22.87 -7.28 6.05
CA GLN A 211 -22.26 -6.31 5.15
C GLN A 211 -21.26 -7.01 4.24
N ILE A 212 -21.49 -6.91 2.93
CA ILE A 212 -20.55 -7.38 1.91
C ILE A 212 -19.62 -6.23 1.51
N VAL A 213 -18.33 -6.53 1.37
CA VAL A 213 -17.37 -5.61 0.74
C VAL A 213 -17.36 -5.88 -0.77
N ILE A 214 -17.59 -4.84 -1.58
CA ILE A 214 -17.50 -4.91 -3.04
C ILE A 214 -16.25 -4.15 -3.49
N GLU A 215 -15.33 -4.88 -4.08
CA GLU A 215 -14.04 -4.38 -4.56
C GLU A 215 -14.01 -4.37 -6.10
N ALA A 216 -13.34 -3.38 -6.70
CA ALA A 216 -12.98 -3.38 -8.12
C ALA A 216 -11.46 -3.53 -8.30
N SER A 217 -11.04 -4.37 -9.25
CA SER A 217 -9.62 -4.60 -9.61
C SER A 217 -9.38 -4.43 -11.11
N GLY A 218 -8.12 -4.55 -11.52
CA GLY A 218 -7.75 -4.50 -12.93
C GLY A 218 -7.92 -3.12 -13.56
N ILE A 219 -8.05 -2.08 -12.72
CA ILE A 219 -8.35 -0.73 -13.18
C ILE A 219 -7.10 -0.01 -13.67
N ASP A 220 -7.28 0.86 -14.67
CA ASP A 220 -6.29 1.86 -15.02
C ASP A 220 -6.25 2.96 -13.92
N PRO A 221 -5.09 3.26 -13.32
CA PRO A 221 -4.94 4.32 -12.32
C PRO A 221 -5.47 5.69 -12.78
N THR A 222 -5.40 5.98 -14.08
CA THR A 222 -5.93 7.24 -14.65
C THR A 222 -7.46 7.30 -14.64
N GLN A 223 -8.12 6.17 -14.44
CA GLN A 223 -9.58 6.01 -14.47
C GLN A 223 -10.19 5.82 -13.08
N VAL A 224 -9.40 5.84 -12.00
CA VAL A 224 -9.84 5.59 -10.61
C VAL A 224 -11.10 6.39 -10.25
N LYS A 225 -11.12 7.69 -10.60
CA LYS A 225 -12.26 8.58 -10.35
C LYS A 225 -13.58 8.10 -10.94
N ASN A 226 -13.55 7.41 -12.09
CA ASN A 226 -14.76 6.90 -12.75
C ASN A 226 -15.42 5.77 -11.97
N TYR A 227 -14.66 5.06 -11.13
CA TYR A 227 -15.15 4.00 -10.26
C TYR A 227 -15.75 4.53 -8.96
N ALA A 228 -15.38 5.75 -8.55
CA ALA A 228 -15.74 6.30 -7.24
C ALA A 228 -17.25 6.47 -7.02
N SER A 229 -18.01 6.70 -8.09
CA SER A 229 -19.47 6.89 -8.03
C SER A 229 -20.26 5.64 -8.48
N THR A 230 -19.64 4.46 -8.44
CA THR A 230 -20.29 3.20 -8.85
C THR A 230 -21.02 2.52 -7.69
N GLY A 231 -20.69 2.86 -6.44
CA GLY A 231 -21.27 2.26 -5.22
C GLY A 231 -20.49 1.05 -4.68
N ILE A 232 -19.28 0.83 -5.18
CA ILE A 232 -18.27 -0.07 -4.58
C ILE A 232 -17.72 0.50 -3.27
N ASP A 233 -17.05 -0.33 -2.49
CA ASP A 233 -16.41 0.05 -1.23
C ASP A 233 -14.91 0.29 -1.40
N ILE A 234 -14.26 -0.54 -2.23
CA ILE A 234 -12.81 -0.58 -2.35
C ILE A 234 -12.38 -0.65 -3.83
N ILE A 235 -11.25 -0.03 -4.13
CA ILE A 235 -10.52 -0.21 -5.38
C ILE A 235 -9.15 -0.79 -5.04
N SER A 236 -8.78 -1.93 -5.64
CA SER A 236 -7.42 -2.46 -5.51
C SER A 236 -6.55 -2.14 -6.71
N SER A 237 -5.33 -1.70 -6.44
CA SER A 237 -4.35 -1.39 -7.48
C SER A 237 -2.93 -1.75 -7.05
N SER A 238 -2.20 -2.42 -7.93
CA SER A 238 -0.76 -2.62 -7.76
C SER A 238 0.05 -1.45 -8.29
N ALA A 239 -0.57 -0.50 -9.00
CA ALA A 239 0.15 0.53 -9.74
C ALA A 239 1.05 1.41 -8.85
N PRO A 240 0.65 1.83 -7.63
CA PRO A 240 1.54 2.58 -6.76
C PRO A 240 2.84 1.83 -6.44
N ILE A 241 2.83 0.50 -6.40
CA ILE A 241 4.03 -0.31 -6.13
C ILE A 241 4.79 -0.63 -7.43
N THR A 242 4.08 -1.03 -8.48
CA THR A 242 4.69 -1.56 -9.71
C THR A 242 5.07 -0.49 -10.73
N ARG A 243 4.58 0.75 -10.59
CA ARG A 243 4.72 1.82 -11.59
C ARG A 243 5.22 3.15 -11.00
N SER A 244 5.34 3.29 -9.68
CA SER A 244 5.83 4.54 -9.09
C SER A 244 7.29 4.82 -9.48
N SER A 245 7.61 6.08 -9.67
CA SER A 245 8.99 6.55 -9.72
C SER A 245 9.50 6.89 -8.33
N TRP A 246 10.81 6.75 -8.11
CA TRP A 246 11.44 7.09 -6.83
C TRP A 246 11.45 8.61 -6.63
N ILE A 247 11.30 9.06 -5.38
CA ILE A 247 11.45 10.48 -5.01
C ILE A 247 12.92 10.76 -4.76
N ASP A 248 13.52 11.75 -5.43
CA ASP A 248 14.95 12.07 -5.27
C ASP A 248 15.24 12.72 -3.90
N LEU A 249 16.01 12.02 -3.07
CA LEU A 249 16.50 12.47 -1.78
C LEU A 249 18.04 12.46 -1.80
N SER A 250 18.68 13.38 -1.09
CA SER A 250 20.14 13.40 -0.96
C SER A 250 20.58 13.66 0.46
N MET A 251 21.67 13.02 0.88
CA MET A 251 22.36 13.35 2.12
C MET A 251 23.44 14.41 1.85
N ARG A 252 23.57 15.38 2.75
CA ARG A 252 24.63 16.39 2.75
C ARG A 252 25.25 16.50 4.13
N PHE A 253 26.56 16.59 4.21
CA PHE A 253 27.24 16.96 5.45
C PHE A 253 27.08 18.45 5.69
N ASN A 254 26.92 18.84 6.95
CA ASN A 254 27.01 20.24 7.32
C ASN A 254 28.48 20.65 7.16
N GLU A 255 28.73 21.77 6.50
CA GLU A 255 30.08 22.35 6.50
C GLU A 255 30.50 22.57 7.96
N ASN A 256 31.73 22.17 8.31
CA ASN A 256 32.29 22.47 9.62
C ASN A 256 32.18 23.98 9.80
N GLY A 257 31.47 24.41 10.85
CA GLY A 257 31.56 25.79 11.29
C GLY A 257 32.96 26.02 11.82
N ASP A 258 33.90 26.35 10.94
CA ASP A 258 35.06 27.16 11.32
C ASP A 258 34.51 28.55 11.60
N ASN A 259 34.08 28.77 12.84
CA ASN A 259 33.96 30.06 13.52
C ASN A 259 33.67 29.80 15.00
N GLU A 260 34.72 29.45 15.75
CA GLU A 260 35.21 30.19 16.93
C GLU A 260 36.60 29.67 17.35
#